data_AF-A7LNE5-F1
#
_entry.id   AF-A7LNE5-F1
#
_cell.length_a   1.000
_cell.length_b   1.000
_cell.length_c   1.000
_cell.angle_alpha   90.00
_cell.angle_beta   90.00
_cell.angle_gamma   90.00
#
_symmetry.space_group_name_H-M   'P 1'
#
loop_
_entity.id
_entity.type
_entity.pdbx_description
1 polymer ?
#
loop_
_entity_poly.entity_id
_entity_poly.type
_entity_poly.pdbx_seq_one_letter_code
_entity_poly.pdbx_strand_id
1 'polypeptide(L)'
;MPSFEEELIRMIRKQPSDLYILPHDRYYQLSLSIKGTLFPFKQVTRDYGQRFISYLKYCANMAVSEHRRPQLGAFKFTYAHQKINLRLSSVGDYQ
;
A
#
# COMPACT_ATOMS: atom_id res chain seq x y z
N MET A 1 3.10 11.79 -13.62
CA MET A 1 3.37 10.85 -12.50
C MET A 1 2.82 9.50 -12.89
N PRO A 2 3.47 8.38 -12.52
CA PRO A 2 2.92 7.06 -12.80
C PRO A 2 1.58 6.88 -12.10
N SER A 3 0.69 6.08 -12.68
CA SER A 3 -0.59 5.71 -12.05
C SER A 3 -0.36 4.91 -10.76
N PHE A 4 -1.38 4.79 -9.89
CA PHE A 4 -1.26 3.96 -8.68
C PHE A 4 -1.03 2.48 -9.00
N GLU A 5 -1.59 2.00 -10.12
CA GLU A 5 -1.33 0.65 -10.62
C GLU A 5 0.13 0.46 -11.03
N GLU A 6 0.70 1.42 -11.75
CA GLU A 6 2.11 1.38 -12.14
C GLU A 6 3.05 1.40 -10.93
N GLU A 7 2.75 2.19 -9.90
CA GLU A 7 3.54 2.18 -8.65
C GLU A 7 3.44 0.83 -7.94
N LEU A 8 2.23 0.25 -7.84
CA LEU A 8 2.02 -1.07 -7.27
C LEU A 8 2.78 -2.16 -8.05
N ILE A 9 2.75 -2.12 -9.38
CA ILE A 9 3.51 -3.02 -10.25
C ILE A 9 5.01 -2.90 -10.00
N ARG A 10 5.54 -1.67 -9.89
CA ARG A 10 6.97 -1.45 -9.60
C ARG A 10 7.40 -2.08 -8.28
N MET A 11 6.55 -2.04 -7.26
CA MET A 11 6.81 -2.70 -5.98
C MET A 11 6.68 -4.22 -6.07
N ILE A 12 5.62 -4.74 -6.69
CA ILE A 12 5.38 -6.18 -6.90
C ILE A 12 6.53 -6.84 -7.68
N ARG A 13 7.10 -6.17 -8.69
CA ARG A 13 8.23 -6.68 -9.47
C ARG A 13 9.49 -6.95 -8.65
N LYS A 14 9.59 -6.41 -7.43
CA LYS A 14 10.68 -6.70 -6.49
C LYS A 14 10.46 -8.00 -5.70
N GLN A 15 9.31 -8.66 -5.88
CA GLN A 15 8.89 -9.89 -5.19
C GLN A 15 9.02 -9.81 -3.66
N PRO A 16 8.49 -8.76 -3.01
CA PRO A 16 8.48 -8.69 -1.56
C PRO A 16 7.45 -9.65 -0.97
N SER A 17 7.66 -10.06 0.29
CA SER A 17 6.62 -10.73 1.06
C SER A 17 5.52 -9.74 1.46
N ASP A 18 5.90 -8.50 1.77
CA ASP A 18 5.00 -7.47 2.29
C ASP A 18 5.37 -6.07 1.76
N LEU A 19 4.35 -5.24 1.57
CA LEU A 19 4.44 -3.84 1.20
C LEU A 19 3.94 -2.98 2.37
N TYR A 20 4.70 -1.97 2.76
CA TYR A 20 4.34 -1.08 3.85
C TYR A 20 4.22 0.36 3.33
N ILE A 21 3.19 1.06 3.81
CA ILE A 21 3.01 2.51 3.64
C ILE A 21 3.04 3.10 5.05
N LEU A 22 4.22 3.57 5.47
CA LEU A 22 4.45 3.99 6.86
C LEU A 22 4.40 5.52 6.96
N PRO A 23 3.61 6.09 7.89
CA PRO A 23 3.56 7.53 8.07
C PRO A 23 4.86 8.04 8.70
N HIS A 24 5.30 9.21 8.24
CA HIS A 24 6.31 10.05 8.87
C HIS A 24 5.79 11.49 8.98
N ASP A 25 6.48 12.34 9.74
CA ASP A 25 6.06 13.71 10.05
C ASP A 25 5.75 14.59 8.82
N ARG A 26 6.34 14.31 7.66
CA ARG A 26 6.16 15.13 6.44
C ARG A 26 5.86 14.33 5.17
N TYR A 27 5.93 13.01 5.23
CA TYR A 27 5.85 12.14 4.06
C TYR A 27 5.35 10.74 4.47
N TYR A 28 5.06 9.88 3.49
CA TYR A 28 4.91 8.44 3.71
C TYR A 28 6.14 7.71 3.15
N GLN A 29 6.65 6.74 3.89
CA GLN A 29 7.69 5.84 3.43
C GLN A 29 7.02 4.58 2.86
N LEU A 30 7.22 4.35 1.56
CA LEU A 30 6.94 3.05 0.95
C LEU A 30 8.13 2.12 1.25
N SER A 31 7.87 0.98 1.86
CA SER A 31 8.91 -0.02 2.22
C SER A 31 8.50 -1.42 1.78
N LEU A 32 9.49 -2.26 1.54
CA LEU A 32 9.33 -3.64 1.06
C LEU A 32 9.99 -4.59 2.06
N SER A 33 9.26 -5.61 2.52
CA SER A 33 9.88 -6.74 3.21
C SER A 33 10.35 -7.76 2.18
N ILE A 34 11.64 -8.05 2.13
CA ILE A 34 12.23 -9.05 1.25
C ILE A 34 13.03 -10.00 2.13
N LYS A 35 12.62 -11.29 2.17
CA LYS A 35 13.23 -12.32 3.03
C LYS A 35 13.31 -11.90 4.50
N GLY A 36 12.26 -11.25 5.00
CA GLY A 36 12.15 -10.79 6.40
C GLY A 36 12.94 -9.52 6.72
N THR A 37 13.63 -8.93 5.75
CA THR A 37 14.34 -7.65 5.94
C THR A 37 13.55 -6.52 5.29
N LEU A 38 13.32 -5.44 6.03
CA LEU A 38 12.59 -4.25 5.57
C LEU A 38 13.54 -3.28 4.85
N PHE A 39 13.25 -2.99 3.58
CA PHE A 39 14.02 -2.05 2.76
C PHE A 39 13.19 -0.83 2.38
N PRO A 40 13.72 0.40 2.51
CA PRO A 40 13.04 1.59 2.00
C PRO A 40 13.01 1.55 0.47
N PHE A 41 11.84 1.81 -0.12
CA PHE A 41 11.67 1.84 -1.57
C PHE A 41 11.53 3.26 -2.11
N LYS A 42 10.67 4.09 -1.52
CA LYS A 42 10.40 5.45 -1.99
C LYS A 42 9.74 6.29 -0.91
N GLN A 43 10.14 7.55 -0.80
CA GLN A 43 9.41 8.56 -0.02
C GLN A 43 8.41 9.28 -0.94
N VAL A 44 7.20 9.47 -0.45
CA VAL A 44 6.12 10.15 -1.18
C VAL A 44 5.48 11.22 -0.31
N THR A 45 4.94 12.27 -0.92
CA THR A 45 4.26 13.33 -0.18
C THR A 45 3.07 12.77 0.63
N ARG A 46 2.66 13.48 1.68
CA ARG A 46 1.47 13.09 2.46
C ARG A 46 0.22 12.96 1.60
N ASP A 47 -0.02 13.91 0.70
CA ASP A 47 -1.15 13.86 -0.23
C ASP A 47 -1.12 12.59 -1.10
N TYR A 48 0.03 12.29 -1.71
CA TYR A 48 0.16 11.09 -2.54
C TYR A 48 -0.08 9.82 -1.72
N GLY A 49 0.53 9.70 -0.54
CA GLY A 49 0.36 8.54 0.34
C GLY A 49 -1.11 8.35 0.76
N GLN A 50 -1.79 9.44 1.13
CA GLN A 50 -3.20 9.39 1.51
C GLN A 50 -4.09 8.93 0.35
N ARG A 51 -3.87 9.48 -0.85
CA ARG A 51 -4.62 9.08 -2.05
C ARG A 51 -4.32 7.64 -2.46
N PHE A 52 -3.08 7.19 -2.28
CA PHE A 52 -2.69 5.81 -2.57
C PHE A 52 -3.33 4.82 -1.58
N ILE A 53 -3.39 5.16 -0.29
CA ILE A 53 -4.13 4.38 0.72
C ILE A 53 -5.61 4.32 0.37
N SER A 54 -6.23 5.44 -0.01
CA SER A 54 -7.65 5.48 -0.40
C SER A 54 -7.94 4.62 -1.64
N TYR A 55 -7.06 4.66 -2.64
CA TYR A 55 -7.12 3.78 -3.81
C TYR A 55 -7.07 2.29 -3.41
N LEU A 56 -6.09 1.92 -2.57
CA LEU A 56 -5.94 0.54 -2.09
C LEU A 56 -7.14 0.08 -1.25
N LYS A 57 -7.67 0.94 -0.38
CA LYS A 57 -8.91 0.68 0.39
C LYS A 57 -10.09 0.43 -0.53
N TYR A 58 -10.28 1.28 -1.55
CA TYR A 58 -11.35 1.11 -2.53
C TYR A 58 -11.25 -0.24 -3.25
N CYS A 59 -10.06 -0.59 -3.76
CA CYS A 59 -9.83 -1.88 -4.42
C CYS A 59 -10.14 -3.08 -3.51
N ALA A 60 -9.82 -2.96 -2.22
CA ALA A 60 -10.04 -4.01 -1.22
C ALA A 60 -11.43 -4.00 -0.57
N ASN A 61 -12.36 -3.18 -1.06
CA ASN A 61 -13.70 -3.00 -0.48
C ASN A 61 -13.67 -2.61 1.02
N MET A 62 -12.69 -1.80 1.41
CA MET A 62 -12.54 -1.24 2.75
C MET A 62 -13.20 0.14 2.82
N ALA A 63 -13.61 0.58 4.02
CA ALA A 63 -14.19 1.90 4.24
C ALA A 63 -13.12 2.99 4.09
N VAL A 64 -13.18 3.74 2.99
CA VAL A 64 -12.21 4.80 2.65
C VAL A 64 -12.18 5.90 3.71
N SER A 65 -13.34 6.30 4.23
CA SER A 65 -13.50 7.38 5.22
C SER A 65 -13.17 6.98 6.66
N GLU A 66 -12.97 5.69 6.95
CA GLU A 66 -12.62 5.25 8.30
C GLU A 66 -11.10 5.21 8.47
N HIS A 67 -10.59 6.06 9.35
CA HIS A 67 -9.17 6.23 9.67
C HIS A 67 -8.83 5.86 11.11
N ARG A 68 -9.83 5.65 11.98
CA ARG A 68 -9.63 5.47 13.43
C ARG A 68 -9.51 4.01 13.82
N ARG A 69 -10.17 3.11 13.10
CA ARG A 69 -10.22 1.67 13.42
C ARG A 69 -9.39 0.85 12.45
N PRO A 70 -8.74 -0.23 12.92
CA PRO A 70 -8.13 -1.20 12.03
C PRO A 70 -9.14 -1.76 11.03
N GLN A 71 -8.67 -2.06 9.83
CA GLN A 71 -9.47 -2.67 8.78
C GLN A 71 -8.67 -3.78 8.09
N LEU A 72 -9.37 -4.81 7.64
CA LEU A 72 -8.82 -5.90 6.85
C LEU A 72 -9.58 -5.96 5.52
N GLY A 73 -8.85 -6.19 4.44
CA GLY A 73 -9.42 -6.33 3.11
C GLY A 73 -8.55 -7.21 2.24
N ALA A 74 -9.07 -7.58 1.09
CA ALA A 74 -8.30 -8.31 0.09
C ALA A 74 -8.83 -8.00 -1.30
N PHE A 75 -7.96 -8.03 -2.28
CA PHE A 75 -8.37 -7.96 -3.68
C PHE A 75 -7.43 -8.74 -4.58
N LYS A 76 -7.92 -9.05 -5.79
CA LYS A 76 -7.14 -9.71 -6.83
C LYS A 76 -6.62 -8.65 -7.79
N PHE A 77 -5.31 -8.45 -7.79
CA PHE A 77 -4.65 -7.60 -8.76
C PHE A 77 -4.25 -8.42 -9.98
N THR A 78 -4.60 -7.95 -11.18
CA THR A 78 -4.24 -8.64 -12.43
C THR A 78 -3.21 -7.81 -13.17
N TYR A 79 -2.02 -8.38 -13.39
CA TYR A 79 -0.96 -7.74 -14.14
C TYR A 79 -0.25 -8.77 -15.03
N ALA A 80 -0.05 -8.44 -16.32
CA ALA A 80 0.59 -9.32 -17.29
C ALA A 80 0.03 -10.76 -17.31
N HIS A 81 -1.31 -10.89 -17.26
CA HIS A 81 -2.05 -12.16 -17.16
C HIS A 81 -1.82 -12.97 -15.87
N GLN A 82 -1.05 -12.44 -14.92
CA GLN A 82 -0.86 -13.03 -13.60
C GLN A 82 -1.87 -12.45 -12.62
N LYS A 83 -2.51 -13.34 -11.85
CA LYS A 83 -3.43 -12.98 -10.77
C LYS A 83 -2.67 -13.01 -9.45
N ILE A 84 -2.61 -11.88 -8.77
CA ILE A 84 -1.92 -11.71 -7.50
C ILE A 84 -2.98 -11.43 -6.44
N ASN A 85 -3.11 -12.34 -5.48
CA ASN A 85 -4.01 -12.12 -4.34
C ASN A 85 -3.29 -11.22 -3.33
N LEU A 86 -3.81 -10.02 -3.11
CA LEU A 86 -3.28 -9.08 -2.14
C LEU A 86 -4.15 -9.08 -0.89
N ARG A 87 -3.51 -9.17 0.28
CA ARG A 87 -4.15 -8.97 1.59
C ARG A 87 -3.73 -7.61 2.11
N LEU A 88 -4.70 -6.83 2.54
CA LEU A 88 -4.50 -5.49 3.06
C LEU A 88 -4.91 -5.46 4.52
N SER A 89 -4.11 -4.75 5.30
CA SER A 89 -4.45 -4.34 6.65
C SER A 89 -4.13 -2.86 6.78
N SER A 90 -5.00 -2.13 7.48
CA SER A 90 -4.71 -0.78 7.94
C SER A 90 -4.83 -0.75 9.44
N VAL A 91 -3.96 0.02 10.09
CA VAL A 91 -4.09 0.39 11.50
C VAL A 91 -4.79 1.75 11.59
N GLY A 92 -5.33 2.06 12.76
CA GLY A 92 -5.92 3.38 13.01
C GLY A 92 -4.83 4.43 13.23
N ASP A 93 -5.12 5.66 12.83
CA ASP A 93 -4.36 6.84 13.22
C ASP A 93 -4.71 7.16 14.69
N TYR A 94 -4.14 6.41 15.63
CA TYR A 94 -4.30 6.71 17.05
C TYR A 94 -3.37 7.88 17.40
N GLN A 95 -3.96 9.05 17.64
CA GLN A 95 -3.31 10.22 18.23
C GLN A 95 -3.54 10.25 19.73
#